data_AF-A0A1Y1R6G1-F1
#
_entry.id   AF-A0A1Y1R6G1-F1
#
_cell.length_a   1.000
_cell.length_b   1.000
_cell.length_c   1.000
_cell.angle_alpha   90.00
_cell.angle_beta   90.00
_cell.angle_gamma   90.00
#
_symmetry.space_group_name_H-M   'P 1'
#
loop_
_entity.id
_entity.type
_entity.pdbx_description
1 polymer ?
#
loop_
_entity_poly.entity_id
_entity_poly.type
_entity_poly.pdbx_seq_one_letter_code
_entity_poly.pdbx_strand_id
1 'polypeptide(L)'
;MLPTTRGNLAHLFHAKYASPYSDLTSLPDDQLSDIIKSDTAVRFGHSLEDQIGGQIAAGFVIAGFYEDGWDDASTPLNRLTPLHMATLAINKNISI
;
A
#
# COMPACT_ATOMS: atom_id res chain seq x y z
N MET A 1 -26.79 -23.82 -3.01
CA MET A 1 -27.37 -22.47 -2.82
C MET A 1 -27.06 -22.06 -1.38
N LEU A 2 -26.04 -21.24 -1.17
CA LEU A 2 -25.69 -20.77 0.18
C LEU A 2 -26.68 -19.66 0.57
N PRO A 3 -27.19 -19.63 1.83
CA PRO A 3 -28.19 -18.66 2.23
C PRO A 3 -27.55 -17.27 2.37
N THR A 4 -28.08 -16.31 1.62
CA THR A 4 -27.75 -14.88 1.73
C THR A 4 -28.58 -14.25 2.85
N THR A 5 -28.20 -14.50 4.10
CA THR A 5 -28.49 -13.51 5.15
C THR A 5 -27.67 -12.27 4.84
N ARG A 6 -28.32 -11.21 4.34
CA ARG A 6 -27.77 -9.84 4.28
C ARG A 6 -27.55 -9.34 5.71
N GLY A 7 -26.53 -9.89 6.37
CA GLY A 7 -25.90 -9.30 7.53
C GLY A 7 -25.12 -8.07 7.09
N ASN A 8 -25.06 -7.08 7.96
CA ASN A 8 -24.37 -5.80 7.79
C ASN A 8 -23.07 -5.91 6.97
N LEU A 9 -23.03 -5.29 5.77
CA LEU A 9 -21.89 -5.31 4.84
C LEU A 9 -20.70 -4.46 5.31
N ALA A 10 -20.78 -3.81 6.48
CA ALA A 10 -19.79 -2.89 7.01
C ALA A 10 -18.37 -3.47 7.23
N HIS A 11 -18.18 -4.78 6.98
CA HIS A 11 -16.90 -5.48 7.20
C HIS A 11 -16.36 -6.21 5.96
N LEU A 12 -16.95 -6.01 4.78
CA LEU A 12 -16.49 -6.66 3.55
C LEU A 12 -15.59 -5.73 2.74
N PHE A 13 -14.32 -6.12 2.54
CA PHE A 13 -13.44 -5.46 1.59
C PHE A 13 -13.71 -5.93 0.16
N HIS A 14 -13.75 -4.98 -0.77
CA HIS A 14 -13.81 -5.24 -2.21
C HIS A 14 -12.66 -4.50 -2.89
N ALA A 15 -11.76 -5.25 -3.53
CA ALA A 15 -10.66 -4.69 -4.30
C ALA A 15 -11.20 -4.08 -5.61
N LYS A 16 -11.24 -2.76 -5.68
CA LYS A 16 -11.76 -2.01 -6.84
C LYS A 16 -10.72 -1.81 -7.95
N TYR A 17 -9.45 -1.73 -7.59
CA TYR A 17 -8.33 -1.44 -8.49
C TYR A 17 -7.21 -2.47 -8.34
N ALA A 18 -6.44 -2.70 -9.40
CA ALA A 18 -5.26 -3.56 -9.37
C ALA A 18 -4.09 -2.86 -8.67
N SER A 19 -3.15 -3.65 -8.15
CA SER A 19 -1.87 -3.16 -7.62
C SER A 19 -0.78 -3.26 -8.68
N PRO A 20 0.14 -2.27 -8.81
CA PRO A 20 0.18 -1.02 -8.06
C PRO A 20 -0.89 -0.02 -8.55
N TYR A 21 -1.52 0.66 -7.60
CA TYR A 21 -2.52 1.70 -7.85
C TYR A 21 -1.87 3.08 -8.01
N SER A 22 -2.47 3.99 -8.76
CA SER A 22 -2.08 5.42 -8.76
C SER A 22 -3.29 6.31 -9.03
N ASP A 23 -3.52 7.32 -8.18
CA ASP A 23 -4.58 8.31 -8.38
C ASP A 23 -4.47 8.98 -9.75
N LEU A 24 -3.26 9.10 -10.31
CA LEU A 24 -3.02 9.79 -11.59
C LEU A 24 -3.43 8.96 -12.83
N THR A 25 -3.51 7.64 -12.71
CA THR A 25 -3.74 6.74 -13.86
C THR A 25 -4.89 5.77 -13.68
N SER A 26 -5.32 5.54 -12.43
CA SER A 26 -6.37 4.58 -12.08
C SER A 26 -7.71 5.25 -11.78
N LEU A 27 -7.72 6.57 -11.52
CA LEU A 27 -8.95 7.32 -11.30
C LEU A 27 -9.46 7.97 -12.59
N PRO A 28 -10.80 8.12 -12.72
CA PRO A 28 -11.37 9.05 -13.66
C PRO A 28 -10.97 10.50 -13.36
N ASP A 29 -10.89 11.33 -14.41
CA ASP A 29 -10.39 12.71 -14.34
C ASP A 29 -11.17 13.62 -13.37
N ASP A 30 -12.48 13.38 -13.20
CA ASP A 30 -13.33 14.14 -12.28
C ASP A 30 -12.94 13.89 -10.82
N GLN A 31 -12.71 12.64 -10.44
CA GLN A 31 -12.27 12.25 -9.09
C GLN A 31 -10.86 12.74 -8.79
N LEU A 32 -9.93 12.69 -9.76
CA LEU A 32 -8.60 13.27 -9.58
C LEU A 32 -8.67 14.79 -9.39
N SER A 33 -9.53 15.46 -10.17
CA SER A 33 -9.74 16.91 -10.04
C SER A 33 -10.27 17.31 -8.66
N ASP A 34 -11.16 16.49 -8.07
CA ASP A 34 -11.68 16.73 -6.73
C ASP A 34 -10.60 16.57 -5.66
N ILE A 35 -9.72 15.57 -5.79
CA ILE A 35 -8.54 15.41 -4.91
C ILE A 35 -7.66 16.65 -4.95
N ILE A 36 -7.33 17.14 -6.16
CA ILE A 36 -6.48 18.32 -6.35
C ILE A 36 -7.13 19.57 -5.75
N LYS A 37 -8.42 19.81 -6.02
CA LYS A 37 -9.16 20.96 -5.48
C LYS A 37 -9.27 20.92 -3.95
N SER A 38 -9.29 19.74 -3.37
CA SER A 38 -9.35 19.55 -1.92
C SER A 38 -8.00 19.72 -1.21
N ASP A 39 -6.93 20.05 -1.94
CA ASP A 39 -5.56 20.16 -1.42
C ASP A 39 -5.08 18.88 -0.71
N THR A 40 -5.57 17.74 -1.17
CA THR A 40 -5.16 16.42 -0.66
C THR A 40 -4.05 15.85 -1.52
N ALA A 41 -3.04 15.25 -0.89
CA ALA A 41 -1.96 14.57 -1.60
C ALA A 41 -2.50 13.40 -2.45
N VAL A 42 -2.06 13.33 -3.70
CA VAL A 42 -2.28 12.16 -4.55
C VAL A 42 -1.56 10.95 -3.98
N ARG A 43 -2.18 9.78 -4.11
CA ARG A 43 -1.67 8.50 -3.62
C ARG A 43 -1.25 7.63 -4.78
N PHE A 44 -0.16 6.93 -4.55
CA PHE A 44 0.37 5.90 -5.44
C PHE A 44 0.86 4.74 -4.58
N GLY A 45 0.69 3.54 -5.10
CA GLY A 45 1.23 2.31 -4.54
C GLY A 45 2.49 1.88 -5.30
N HIS A 46 3.10 0.82 -4.82
CA HIS A 46 4.27 0.20 -5.42
C HIS A 46 4.14 -1.31 -5.37
N SER A 47 4.82 -2.00 -6.28
CA SER A 47 5.09 -3.42 -6.11
C SER A 47 6.24 -3.63 -5.11
N LEU A 48 6.32 -4.82 -4.52
CA LEU A 48 7.48 -5.18 -3.70
C LEU A 48 8.76 -5.29 -4.54
N GLU A 49 8.64 -5.60 -5.83
CA GLU A 49 9.77 -5.58 -6.77
C GLU A 49 10.31 -4.14 -6.93
N ASP A 50 9.44 -3.15 -7.10
CA ASP A 50 9.86 -1.75 -7.16
C ASP A 50 10.44 -1.27 -5.83
N GLN A 51 9.80 -1.59 -4.70
CA GLN A 51 10.21 -1.12 -3.38
C GLN A 51 11.48 -1.79 -2.87
N ILE A 52 11.54 -3.12 -2.85
CA ILE A 52 12.66 -3.89 -2.28
C ILE A 52 13.65 -4.26 -3.37
N GLY A 53 13.15 -4.75 -4.51
CA GLY A 53 14.00 -5.08 -5.66
C GLY A 53 14.73 -3.85 -6.19
N GLY A 54 14.09 -2.68 -6.23
CA GLY A 54 14.74 -1.42 -6.59
C GLY A 54 15.92 -1.05 -5.68
N GLN A 55 15.80 -1.27 -4.37
CA GLN A 55 16.91 -1.07 -3.43
C GLN A 55 18.08 -2.02 -3.72
N ILE A 56 17.79 -3.29 -3.98
CA ILE A 56 18.79 -4.31 -4.32
C ILE A 56 19.49 -3.97 -5.65
N ALA A 57 18.71 -3.60 -6.67
CA ALA A 57 19.22 -3.21 -7.99
C ALA A 57 20.11 -1.96 -7.91
N ALA A 58 19.80 -1.02 -7.00
CA ALA A 58 20.64 0.13 -6.71
C ALA A 58 21.93 -0.21 -5.92
N GLY A 59 22.14 -1.48 -5.55
CA GLY A 59 23.34 -1.95 -4.86
C GLY A 59 23.29 -1.89 -3.34
N PHE A 60 22.12 -1.61 -2.74
CA PHE A 60 21.94 -1.70 -1.30
C PHE A 60 21.81 -3.16 -0.87
N VAL A 61 22.35 -3.47 0.30
CA VAL A 61 22.05 -4.73 1.01
C VAL A 61 20.91 -4.48 1.97
N ILE A 62 19.85 -5.28 1.86
CA ILE A 62 18.78 -5.33 2.86
C ILE A 62 19.30 -6.11 4.06
N ALA A 63 19.67 -5.40 5.11
CA ALA A 63 20.24 -5.96 6.34
C ALA A 63 19.18 -6.19 7.44
N GLY A 64 17.96 -5.71 7.22
CA GLY A 64 16.83 -5.88 8.12
C GLY A 64 15.50 -5.59 7.43
N PHE A 65 14.44 -6.21 7.95
CA PHE A 65 13.08 -6.06 7.47
C PHE A 65 12.15 -6.10 8.69
N TYR A 66 11.24 -5.12 8.78
CA TYR A 66 10.24 -5.03 9.85
C TYR A 66 8.89 -4.78 9.22
N GLU A 67 7.86 -5.45 9.72
CA GLU A 67 6.47 -5.24 9.33
C GLU A 67 5.69 -4.70 10.52
N ASP A 68 4.71 -3.85 10.23
CA ASP A 68 3.82 -3.29 11.24
C ASP A 68 2.37 -3.25 10.75
N GLY A 69 1.47 -3.14 11.72
CA GLY A 69 0.04 -2.97 11.51
C GLY A 69 -0.45 -1.61 12.00
N TRP A 70 -1.77 -1.48 11.96
CA TRP A 70 -2.49 -0.49 12.75
C TRP A 70 -3.19 -1.23 13.91
N ASP A 71 -4.22 -0.63 14.50
CA ASP A 71 -5.20 -1.36 15.29
C ASP A 71 -6.45 -1.74 14.46
N ASP A 72 -7.22 -2.68 14.99
CA ASP A 72 -8.44 -3.20 14.38
C ASP A 72 -9.57 -2.16 14.30
N ALA A 73 -9.47 -1.07 15.08
CA ALA A 73 -10.43 0.03 15.06
C ALA A 73 -10.14 1.02 13.91
N SER A 74 -8.87 1.15 13.53
CA SER A 74 -8.39 1.99 12.44
C SER A 74 -8.70 1.36 11.09
N THR A 75 -8.50 0.03 10.96
CA THR A 75 -8.89 -0.69 9.76
C THR A 75 -9.08 -2.19 10.00
N PRO A 76 -10.17 -2.79 9.48
CA PRO A 76 -10.35 -4.23 9.55
C PRO A 76 -9.34 -5.02 8.70
N LEU A 77 -8.56 -4.37 7.81
CA LEU A 77 -7.46 -5.02 7.08
C LEU A 77 -6.33 -5.48 8.00
N ASN A 78 -6.20 -4.87 9.18
CA ASN A 78 -5.15 -5.18 10.14
C ASN A 78 -5.11 -6.67 10.53
N ARG A 79 -6.26 -7.34 10.52
CA ARG A 79 -6.39 -8.78 10.79
C ARG A 79 -5.96 -9.68 9.64
N LEU A 80 -5.80 -9.13 8.44
CA LEU A 80 -5.60 -9.90 7.21
C LEU A 80 -4.16 -9.83 6.71
N THR A 81 -3.48 -8.70 6.91
CA THR A 81 -2.12 -8.49 6.43
C THR A 81 -1.46 -7.36 7.21
N PRO A 82 -0.13 -7.40 7.42
CA PRO A 82 0.64 -6.21 7.76
C PRO A 82 0.39 -5.12 6.71
N LEU A 83 0.35 -3.87 7.18
CA LEU A 83 -0.01 -2.71 6.35
C LEU A 83 1.19 -1.79 6.11
N HIS A 84 2.24 -1.95 6.90
CA HIS A 84 3.47 -1.20 6.79
C HIS A 84 4.65 -2.14 6.81
N MET A 85 5.72 -1.69 6.19
CA MET A 85 7.02 -2.33 6.32
C MET A 85 8.12 -1.27 6.30
N ALA A 86 9.27 -1.62 6.86
CA ALA A 86 10.49 -0.85 6.78
C ALA A 86 11.66 -1.79 6.45
N THR A 87 12.53 -1.34 5.53
CA THR A 87 13.79 -1.99 5.22
C THR A 87 14.94 -1.24 5.88
N LEU A 88 15.91 -1.97 6.45
CA LEU A 88 17.23 -1.43 6.74
C LEU A 88 18.12 -1.68 5.52
N ALA A 89 18.36 -0.64 4.74
CA ALA A 89 19.18 -0.69 3.53
C ALA A 89 20.57 -0.10 3.79
N ILE A 90 21.62 -0.89 3.57
CA ILE A 90 23.01 -0.47 3.77
C ILE A 90 23.68 -0.34 2.41
N ASN A 91 24.19 0.86 2.12
CA ASN A 91 25.03 1.09 0.94
C ASN A 91 26.46 0.64 1.26
N LYS A 92 26.90 -0.47 0.65
CA LYS A 92 28.27 -0.97 0.84
C LYS A 92 29.32 -0.19 0.03
N ASN A 93 28.90 0.70 -0.86
CA ASN A 93 29.79 1.50 -1.70
C ASN A 93 30.17 2.84 -1.06
N ILE A 94 29.68 3.13 0.15
CA ILE A 94 30.07 4.30 0.93
C ILE A 94 30.92 3.82 2.09
N SER A 95 32.22 4.06 2.01
CA SER A 95 33.10 4.02 3.18
C SER A 95 32.78 5.25 4.03
N ILE A 96 32.27 5.03 5.25
CA ILE A 96 32.14 6.05 6.29
C ILE A 96 33.42 6.16 7.11
#